data_AF-A0A3B8L8B7-F1
#
_entry.id   AF-A0A3B8L8B7-F1
#
_cell.length_a   1.000
_cell.length_b   1.000
_cell.length_c   1.000
_cell.angle_alpha   90.00
_cell.angle_beta   90.00
_cell.angle_gamma   90.00
#
_symmetry.space_group_name_H-M   'P 1'
#
loop_
_entity.id
_entity.type
_entity.pdbx_description
1 polymer ?
#
loop_
_entity_poly.entity_id
_entity_poly.type
_entity_poly.pdbx_seq_one_letter_code
_entity_poly.pdbx_strand_id
1 'polypeptide(L)'
;MWKRSHSPEKKSPKYLPQQIQRNKAVTKGDLLQCKTPRSLSRVGEKTIGSLMSKEKFVWMFVVMCMSASLCIACGTPIHPYETNQTDGQTKEPHVGEPSTQDERPPQETQTTELPDQRTREQDPEDTQRDYDLQKGIAYLRGRAESWHKSRLRDTSVGKSACLSCHTTFPYLLSRPYIKKHTNSSTLEETLFAQLEKRVARWDEAPAWYASSAQKIAESKGTEAVLNAVVLAMRDAQEKRTTPRGSTLQALDNLWKEQRKDGAEKGSWAWLHFGLAPFETKKAEYWGATLAAVAVGITPGGYRTLTRAAQQYTYSQSIQSRVKDLRTFLRGGFTTGRLDLHEKTMLLWAATTWEALLNKEEKASLIQQIQKAQQADGGWRLASMGTWKRRDSSTIPAGSDGYATGLVLYVLRLAGQDTQQDSFQRGLKWLHTHQNEDGSWPGFSLNAKRTSGEVKQFMPDTATAFALMALQP
;
A
#
# COMPACT_ATOMS: atom_id res chain seq x y z
N MET A 1 -9.16 34.52 53.93
CA MET A 1 -8.76 34.62 55.36
C MET A 1 -8.21 33.28 55.81
N TRP A 2 -7.02 33.33 56.42
CA TRP A 2 -6.15 32.24 56.87
C TRP A 2 -6.69 31.45 58.08
N LYS A 3 -6.37 30.14 58.17
CA LYS A 3 -5.57 29.47 59.23
C LYS A 3 -5.71 27.93 59.12
N ARG A 4 -4.59 27.23 58.85
CA ARG A 4 -3.78 26.38 59.79
C ARG A 4 -4.44 25.03 60.08
N SER A 5 -3.78 23.87 60.17
CA SER A 5 -2.41 23.36 59.99
C SER A 5 -2.48 21.92 60.52
N HIS A 6 -1.75 20.97 59.92
CA HIS A 6 -0.90 19.94 60.57
C HIS A 6 -0.71 18.72 59.65
N SER A 7 0.55 18.43 59.38
CA SER A 7 1.09 17.18 58.86
C SER A 7 1.91 16.54 59.98
N PRO A 8 2.05 15.21 60.01
CA PRO A 8 3.37 14.65 60.29
C PRO A 8 3.79 13.50 59.35
N GLU A 9 5.00 13.67 58.83
CA GLU A 9 6.10 12.73 58.63
C GLU A 9 5.93 11.25 58.20
N LYS A 10 6.48 10.99 57.00
CA LYS A 10 7.58 10.05 56.66
C LYS A 10 7.60 8.65 57.29
N LYS A 11 7.53 7.63 56.43
CA LYS A 11 8.46 6.47 56.43
C LYS A 11 8.77 5.98 55.01
N SER A 12 10.06 6.01 54.66
CA SER A 12 10.66 5.32 53.51
C SER A 12 11.04 3.88 53.88
N PRO A 13 11.12 2.93 52.93
CA PRO A 13 11.99 1.76 53.07
C PRO A 13 13.26 1.90 52.22
N LYS A 14 14.37 1.51 52.86
CA LYS A 14 15.76 1.54 52.40
C LYS A 14 16.07 0.41 51.40
N TYR A 15 16.96 0.72 50.46
CA TYR A 15 17.79 -0.22 49.69
C TYR A 15 18.91 -0.81 50.56
N LEU A 16 19.36 -2.05 50.27
CA LEU A 16 20.77 -2.53 50.20
C LEU A 16 20.80 -4.05 49.86
N PRO A 17 21.94 -4.61 49.37
CA PRO A 17 22.00 -5.40 48.14
C PRO A 17 22.55 -6.83 48.37
N GLN A 18 22.50 -7.68 47.33
CA GLN A 18 23.23 -8.95 47.31
C GLN A 18 24.20 -9.05 46.14
N GLN A 19 25.25 -9.80 46.43
CA GLN A 19 26.62 -9.63 45.98
C GLN A 19 26.97 -10.33 44.67
N ILE A 20 27.98 -9.75 44.03
CA ILE A 20 28.80 -10.29 42.96
C ILE A 20 29.76 -11.35 43.52
N GLN A 21 29.80 -12.55 42.92
CA GLN A 21 30.99 -13.40 42.96
C GLN A 21 31.74 -13.30 41.63
N ARG A 22 33.01 -12.90 41.74
CA ARG A 22 34.03 -12.91 40.70
C ARG A 22 34.72 -14.28 40.70
N ASN A 23 35.00 -14.82 39.52
CA ASN A 23 36.18 -15.65 39.31
C ASN A 23 37.09 -14.94 38.29
N LYS A 24 38.32 -14.67 38.71
CA LYS A 24 39.46 -14.23 37.89
C LYS A 24 40.25 -15.49 37.47
N ALA A 25 40.69 -15.56 36.23
CA ALA A 25 42.11 -15.77 35.88
C ALA A 25 42.29 -15.59 34.35
N VAL A 26 43.03 -14.56 33.93
CA VAL A 26 43.77 -14.57 32.65
C VAL A 26 45.11 -13.92 32.93
N THR A 27 46.18 -14.70 32.77
CA THR A 27 47.58 -14.26 32.73
C THR A 27 48.08 -14.24 31.28
N LYS A 28 48.98 -13.29 31.01
CA LYS A 28 49.72 -13.00 29.77
C LYS A 28 50.33 -14.21 29.07
N GLY A 29 50.54 -14.10 27.75
CA GLY A 29 51.59 -14.82 27.03
C GLY A 29 51.45 -14.84 25.50
N ASP A 30 52.26 -14.02 24.83
CA ASP A 30 52.98 -14.28 23.58
C ASP A 30 52.28 -14.29 22.19
N LEU A 31 52.61 -13.23 21.44
CA LEU A 31 53.32 -13.21 20.15
C LEU A 31 53.06 -14.38 19.17
N LEU A 32 52.59 -14.06 17.95
CA LEU A 32 53.38 -14.22 16.73
C LEU A 32 52.65 -13.73 15.46
N GLN A 33 53.49 -13.29 14.53
CA GLN A 33 53.24 -12.61 13.26
C GLN A 33 52.60 -13.51 12.19
N CYS A 34 52.00 -12.90 11.16
CA CYS A 34 52.29 -13.11 9.72
C CYS A 34 51.44 -12.13 8.89
N LYS A 35 52.04 -11.06 8.36
CA LYS A 35 52.69 -10.93 7.03
C LYS A 35 51.72 -10.91 5.84
N THR A 36 51.53 -9.69 5.34
CA THR A 36 51.21 -9.34 3.94
C THR A 36 52.27 -9.88 2.95
N PRO A 37 51.90 -10.03 1.67
CA PRO A 37 52.85 -9.75 0.59
C PRO A 37 52.36 -8.67 -0.39
N ARG A 38 53.30 -7.81 -0.77
CA ARG A 38 53.25 -6.89 -1.91
C ARG A 38 53.92 -7.53 -3.12
N SER A 39 53.37 -7.18 -4.29
CA SER A 39 53.99 -7.00 -5.62
C SER A 39 54.77 -8.15 -6.27
N LEU A 40 54.38 -8.47 -7.51
CA LEU A 40 55.29 -8.60 -8.65
C LEU A 40 54.57 -8.15 -9.93
N SER A 41 55.37 -7.67 -10.87
CA SER A 41 55.08 -6.79 -12.00
C SER A 41 55.17 -7.49 -13.36
N ARG A 42 54.47 -6.91 -14.36
CA ARG A 42 54.73 -6.89 -15.82
C ARG A 42 54.88 -8.22 -16.59
N VAL A 43 54.06 -8.37 -17.65
CA VAL A 43 54.31 -8.70 -19.08
C VAL A 43 52.89 -8.70 -19.69
N GLY A 44 52.49 -8.13 -20.83
CA GLY A 44 53.11 -7.82 -22.11
C GLY A 44 52.16 -8.36 -23.21
N GLU A 45 51.50 -7.45 -23.93
CA GLU A 45 51.05 -7.52 -25.34
C GLU A 45 50.96 -8.88 -26.10
N LYS A 46 49.77 -9.17 -26.68
CA LYS A 46 49.47 -9.40 -28.12
C LYS A 46 48.38 -10.45 -28.40
N THR A 47 47.32 -9.97 -29.04
CA THR A 47 46.68 -10.39 -30.32
C THR A 47 46.42 -11.87 -30.65
N ILE A 48 45.35 -12.04 -31.46
CA ILE A 48 44.85 -13.20 -32.25
C ILE A 48 43.59 -13.79 -31.58
N GLY A 49 42.40 -13.82 -32.17
CA GLY A 49 42.07 -13.82 -33.59
C GLY A 49 41.51 -15.20 -33.98
N SER A 50 40.18 -15.32 -33.90
CA SER A 50 39.34 -16.01 -34.89
C SER A 50 39.43 -17.54 -35.11
N LEU A 51 38.21 -18.11 -35.20
CA LEU A 51 37.79 -19.23 -36.07
C LEU A 51 38.22 -20.67 -35.72
N MET A 52 37.19 -21.55 -35.60
CA MET A 52 37.04 -22.93 -36.14
C MET A 52 36.01 -23.67 -35.27
N SER A 53 34.75 -23.78 -35.70
CA SER A 53 34.15 -24.89 -36.49
C SER A 53 33.76 -26.10 -35.61
N LYS A 54 32.43 -26.29 -35.45
CA LYS A 54 31.65 -27.44 -35.95
C LYS A 54 32.02 -28.79 -35.31
N GLU A 55 31.08 -29.42 -34.61
CA GLU A 55 30.33 -30.58 -35.14
C GLU A 55 29.47 -31.31 -34.08
N LYS A 56 28.24 -31.67 -34.51
CA LYS A 56 27.40 -32.84 -34.15
C LYS A 56 26.82 -32.87 -32.71
N PHE A 57 25.53 -33.12 -32.48
CA PHE A 57 24.75 -34.30 -32.89
C PHE A 57 23.23 -34.02 -32.75
N VAL A 58 22.43 -34.55 -33.68
CA VAL A 58 20.95 -34.62 -33.66
C VAL A 58 20.53 -36.10 -33.58
N TRP A 59 19.28 -36.34 -33.17
CA TRP A 59 18.44 -37.57 -33.14
C TRP A 59 18.19 -38.09 -31.71
N MET A 60 17.04 -37.87 -31.05
CA MET A 60 15.63 -38.26 -31.32
C MET A 60 15.38 -39.77 -31.11
N PHE A 61 14.61 -40.15 -30.07
CA PHE A 61 13.56 -41.19 -30.12
C PHE A 61 12.73 -41.27 -28.81
N VAL A 62 11.44 -41.51 -28.99
CA VAL A 62 10.33 -41.65 -28.03
C VAL A 62 9.90 -43.12 -27.97
N VAL A 63 9.67 -43.71 -26.79
CA VAL A 63 8.79 -44.87 -26.45
C VAL A 63 8.62 -44.84 -24.90
N MET A 64 7.49 -44.53 -24.26
CA MET A 64 6.17 -45.19 -24.09
C MET A 64 6.18 -46.43 -23.16
N CYS A 65 5.48 -46.35 -22.00
CA CYS A 65 4.72 -47.46 -21.41
C CYS A 65 3.78 -47.00 -20.28
N MET A 66 2.52 -47.47 -20.36
CA MET A 66 1.41 -47.33 -19.43
C MET A 66 1.28 -48.56 -18.51
N SER A 67 0.70 -48.39 -17.32
CA SER A 67 -0.24 -49.30 -16.59
C SER A 67 -0.47 -48.65 -15.20
N ALA A 68 -1.66 -48.23 -14.73
CA ALA A 68 -3.03 -48.77 -14.65
C ALA A 68 -3.29 -49.75 -13.47
N SER A 69 -4.21 -49.34 -12.57
CA SER A 69 -5.15 -50.10 -11.70
C SER A 69 -5.05 -49.72 -10.19
N LEU A 70 -6.03 -49.10 -9.51
CA LEU A 70 -7.42 -49.45 -9.11
C LEU A 70 -7.55 -50.14 -7.73
N CYS A 71 -8.25 -49.49 -6.78
CA CYS A 71 -9.11 -50.00 -5.67
C CYS A 71 -9.63 -48.76 -4.89
N ILE A 72 -10.88 -48.29 -4.98
CA ILE A 72 -12.21 -48.79 -4.54
C ILE A 72 -12.46 -48.71 -3.01
N ALA A 73 -13.27 -47.71 -2.65
CA ALA A 73 -14.43 -47.63 -1.72
C ALA A 73 -14.37 -48.13 -0.25
N CYS A 74 -14.79 -47.26 0.70
CA CYS A 74 -16.10 -47.31 1.40
C CYS A 74 -16.09 -46.52 2.74
N GLY A 75 -17.23 -45.91 3.09
CA GLY A 75 -17.66 -45.77 4.50
C GLY A 75 -17.84 -44.36 5.07
N THR A 76 -19.08 -43.87 5.04
CA THR A 76 -19.61 -42.66 5.72
C THR A 76 -19.88 -42.89 7.23
N PRO A 77 -20.64 -42.02 7.95
CA PRO A 77 -20.17 -41.05 8.93
C PRO A 77 -20.53 -41.41 10.39
N ILE A 78 -20.04 -40.67 11.38
CA ILE A 78 -20.48 -40.79 12.78
C ILE A 78 -20.83 -39.40 13.34
N HIS A 79 -22.12 -39.20 13.60
CA HIS A 79 -22.65 -38.35 14.67
C HIS A 79 -23.23 -39.28 15.74
N PRO A 80 -23.24 -38.88 17.02
CA PRO A 80 -24.53 -38.87 17.73
C PRO A 80 -24.76 -37.68 18.69
N TYR A 81 -26.06 -37.29 18.78
CA TYR A 81 -26.87 -36.81 19.93
C TYR A 81 -26.44 -35.52 20.70
N GLU A 82 -27.32 -34.61 21.19
CA GLU A 82 -28.75 -34.71 21.58
C GLU A 82 -29.43 -33.32 21.70
N THR A 83 -30.69 -33.28 21.24
CA THR A 83 -31.92 -32.54 21.62
C THR A 83 -31.93 -31.27 22.49
N ASN A 84 -32.68 -30.24 22.03
CA ASN A 84 -34.02 -29.93 22.58
C ASN A 84 -34.75 -28.84 21.76
N GLN A 85 -35.89 -29.23 21.18
CA GLN A 85 -36.95 -28.35 20.69
C GLN A 85 -38.25 -28.82 21.34
N THR A 86 -38.99 -27.93 21.99
CA THR A 86 -40.37 -28.15 22.43
C THR A 86 -41.33 -27.58 21.39
N ASP A 87 -42.24 -28.45 20.97
CA ASP A 87 -43.34 -28.24 20.04
C ASP A 87 -44.47 -27.35 20.58
N GLY A 88 -45.23 -26.79 19.65
CA GLY A 88 -46.47 -26.06 19.89
C GLY A 88 -47.25 -25.79 18.60
N GLN A 89 -47.80 -26.85 18.01
CA GLN A 89 -48.94 -26.95 17.08
C GLN A 89 -50.02 -25.84 17.24
N THR A 90 -50.92 -25.48 16.32
CA THR A 90 -51.34 -25.84 14.94
C THR A 90 -52.44 -24.82 14.55
N LYS A 91 -52.65 -24.57 13.25
CA LYS A 91 -53.93 -24.72 12.51
C LYS A 91 -53.95 -23.88 11.22
N GLU A 92 -54.03 -24.58 10.07
CA GLU A 92 -54.62 -24.06 8.82
C GLU A 92 -56.17 -24.09 8.91
N PRO A 93 -56.92 -23.52 7.94
CA PRO A 93 -57.21 -24.26 6.69
C PRO A 93 -57.30 -23.44 5.37
N HIS A 94 -56.87 -24.11 4.29
CA HIS A 94 -57.37 -24.20 2.90
C HIS A 94 -58.24 -23.12 2.19
N VAL A 95 -57.70 -22.69 1.03
CA VAL A 95 -58.21 -22.74 -0.38
C VAL A 95 -59.61 -22.21 -0.75
N GLY A 96 -59.63 -21.31 -1.74
CA GLY A 96 -60.75 -21.13 -2.69
C GLY A 96 -60.65 -19.85 -3.54
N GLU A 97 -60.27 -19.98 -4.82
CA GLU A 97 -60.60 -19.01 -5.90
C GLU A 97 -62.09 -19.14 -6.26
N PRO A 98 -62.79 -18.07 -6.74
CA PRO A 98 -62.81 -17.78 -8.20
C PRO A 98 -63.04 -16.30 -8.66
N SER A 99 -62.58 -16.04 -9.89
CA SER A 99 -63.04 -15.15 -11.00
C SER A 99 -63.80 -13.82 -10.80
N THR A 100 -63.21 -12.77 -11.40
CA THR A 100 -63.76 -11.65 -12.23
C THR A 100 -65.12 -11.01 -11.92
N GLN A 101 -65.13 -9.68 -11.73
CA GLN A 101 -65.85 -8.71 -12.59
C GLN A 101 -65.50 -7.24 -12.24
N ASP A 102 -65.61 -6.39 -13.27
CA ASP A 102 -65.50 -4.93 -13.31
C ASP A 102 -66.21 -4.18 -12.18
N GLU A 103 -65.66 -3.04 -11.75
CA GLU A 103 -66.38 -1.76 -11.68
C GLU A 103 -65.45 -0.58 -11.30
N ARG A 104 -65.61 0.53 -12.03
CA ARG A 104 -64.86 1.80 -11.94
C ARG A 104 -65.76 2.88 -11.31
N PRO A 105 -65.22 3.85 -10.55
CA PRO A 105 -65.86 5.18 -10.46
C PRO A 105 -64.81 6.33 -10.58
N PRO A 106 -65.19 7.63 -10.70
CA PRO A 106 -65.17 8.35 -11.96
C PRO A 106 -64.09 9.45 -12.03
N GLN A 107 -63.78 9.85 -13.27
CA GLN A 107 -62.97 11.02 -13.61
C GLN A 107 -63.81 12.30 -13.56
N GLU A 108 -63.28 13.34 -12.92
CA GLU A 108 -63.63 14.73 -13.21
C GLU A 108 -62.48 15.39 -13.97
N THR A 109 -62.79 15.85 -15.17
CA THR A 109 -61.95 16.64 -16.07
C THR A 109 -62.01 18.12 -15.69
N GLN A 110 -60.86 18.79 -15.60
CA GLN A 110 -60.75 20.18 -16.01
C GLN A 110 -59.37 20.45 -16.63
N THR A 111 -59.44 20.88 -17.88
CA THR A 111 -58.38 21.34 -18.76
C THR A 111 -57.74 22.63 -18.26
N THR A 112 -56.41 22.72 -18.30
CA THR A 112 -55.72 24.01 -18.47
C THR A 112 -54.46 23.82 -19.30
N GLU A 113 -54.28 24.79 -20.20
CA GLU A 113 -53.35 24.92 -21.30
C GLU A 113 -51.87 24.78 -20.93
N LEU A 114 -51.09 24.28 -21.89
CA LEU A 114 -49.62 24.33 -21.93
C LEU A 114 -49.15 25.77 -22.20
N PRO A 115 -48.25 26.35 -21.40
CA PRO A 115 -47.43 27.48 -21.82
C PRO A 115 -46.00 27.02 -22.12
N ASP A 116 -45.70 27.14 -23.42
CA ASP A 116 -44.53 27.75 -24.03
C ASP A 116 -43.11 27.54 -23.45
N GLN A 117 -42.23 27.10 -24.33
CA GLN A 117 -40.78 27.15 -24.19
C GLN A 117 -40.30 28.59 -24.25
N ARG A 118 -39.90 29.18 -23.11
CA ARG A 118 -38.72 30.07 -22.98
C ARG A 118 -38.66 30.71 -21.60
N THR A 119 -37.82 30.12 -20.73
CA THR A 119 -36.67 30.80 -20.09
C THR A 119 -35.94 29.75 -19.28
N ARG A 120 -34.87 29.21 -19.87
CA ARG A 120 -33.78 28.60 -19.11
C ARG A 120 -33.20 29.74 -18.29
N GLU A 121 -33.59 29.87 -17.02
CA GLU A 121 -32.80 30.62 -16.05
C GLU A 121 -31.39 30.07 -16.18
N GLN A 122 -30.50 30.92 -16.69
CA GLN A 122 -29.08 30.65 -16.71
C GLN A 122 -28.70 30.51 -15.24
N ASP A 123 -28.28 29.31 -14.84
CA ASP A 123 -27.51 29.13 -13.61
C ASP A 123 -26.47 30.25 -13.57
N PRO A 124 -26.42 31.05 -12.49
CA PRO A 124 -25.41 32.10 -12.38
C PRO A 124 -24.06 31.43 -12.59
N GLU A 125 -23.26 32.00 -13.49
CA GLU A 125 -21.94 31.52 -13.90
C GLU A 125 -21.30 30.65 -12.82
N ASP A 126 -21.06 29.37 -13.13
CA ASP A 126 -20.20 28.45 -12.38
C ASP A 126 -18.85 29.15 -12.24
N THR A 127 -18.72 30.04 -11.25
CA THR A 127 -17.47 30.65 -10.84
C THR A 127 -16.67 29.48 -10.33
N GLN A 128 -15.95 28.86 -11.26
CA GLN A 128 -15.18 27.65 -11.08
C GLN A 128 -14.26 27.89 -9.90
N ARG A 129 -14.69 27.43 -8.71
CA ARG A 129 -13.88 27.54 -7.50
C ARG A 129 -12.66 26.68 -7.77
N ASP A 130 -11.56 27.35 -8.09
CA ASP A 130 -10.28 26.69 -8.22
C ASP A 130 -9.83 26.22 -6.83
N TYR A 131 -9.07 25.13 -6.79
CA TYR A 131 -8.55 24.64 -5.52
C TYR A 131 -7.39 25.53 -5.05
N ASP A 132 -7.23 25.62 -3.73
CA ASP A 132 -6.13 26.32 -3.09
C ASP A 132 -4.99 25.32 -2.80
N LEU A 133 -3.97 25.36 -3.68
CA LEU A 133 -2.77 24.53 -3.56
C LEU A 133 -2.07 24.71 -2.22
N GLN A 134 -1.96 25.95 -1.73
CA GLN A 134 -1.24 26.25 -0.49
C GLN A 134 -1.97 25.71 0.72
N LYS A 135 -3.31 25.80 0.75
CA LYS A 135 -4.11 25.15 1.80
C LYS A 135 -3.97 23.63 1.79
N GLY A 136 -3.96 23.00 0.62
CA GLY A 136 -3.75 21.55 0.51
C GLY A 136 -2.38 21.12 1.06
N ILE A 137 -1.32 21.85 0.70
CA ILE A 137 0.04 21.62 1.22
C ILE A 137 0.10 21.85 2.74
N ALA A 138 -0.48 22.95 3.23
CA ALA A 138 -0.50 23.29 4.65
C ALA A 138 -1.26 22.25 5.47
N TYR A 139 -2.41 21.77 4.98
CA TYR A 139 -3.17 20.68 5.59
C TYR A 139 -2.30 19.44 5.75
N LEU A 140 -1.73 18.91 4.67
CA LEU A 140 -0.92 17.69 4.73
C LEU A 140 0.30 17.82 5.64
N ARG A 141 0.99 18.95 5.58
CA ARG A 141 2.15 19.21 6.43
C ARG A 141 1.74 19.24 7.90
N GLY A 142 0.67 19.96 8.25
CA GLY A 142 0.17 20.02 9.63
C GLY A 142 -0.24 18.65 10.15
N ARG A 143 -0.89 17.82 9.32
CA ARG A 143 -1.28 16.45 9.65
C ARG A 143 -0.07 15.54 9.84
N ALA A 144 0.92 15.60 8.96
CA ALA A 144 2.16 14.85 9.08
C ALA A 144 2.96 15.23 10.32
N GLU A 145 3.06 16.54 10.63
CA GLU A 145 3.75 17.04 11.81
C GLU A 145 3.05 16.61 13.10
N SER A 146 1.72 16.74 13.17
CA SER A 146 0.92 16.29 14.32
C SER A 146 1.05 14.79 14.56
N TRP A 147 0.96 13.97 13.50
CA TRP A 147 1.17 12.53 13.60
C TRP A 147 2.59 12.22 14.09
N HIS A 148 3.58 12.86 13.47
CA HIS A 148 4.99 12.65 13.80
C HIS A 148 5.26 12.94 15.28
N LYS A 149 4.81 14.10 15.79
CA LYS A 149 4.96 14.48 17.19
C LYS A 149 4.26 13.52 18.15
N SER A 150 3.02 13.12 17.84
CA SER A 150 2.22 12.25 18.72
C SER A 150 2.64 10.78 18.73
N ARG A 151 3.44 10.35 17.73
CA ARG A 151 3.91 8.97 17.59
C ARG A 151 5.41 8.81 17.77
N LEU A 152 6.14 9.90 18.05
CA LEU A 152 7.56 9.86 18.31
C LEU A 152 7.84 9.05 19.59
N ARG A 153 8.74 8.06 19.49
CA ARG A 153 9.14 7.21 20.61
C ARG A 153 10.64 7.06 20.64
N ASP A 154 11.20 6.92 21.85
CA ASP A 154 12.56 6.43 22.02
C ASP A 154 12.61 4.93 21.68
N THR A 155 13.52 4.55 20.79
CA THR A 155 13.76 3.16 20.40
C THR A 155 15.24 2.84 20.53
N SER A 156 15.62 1.56 20.49
CA SER A 156 17.04 1.14 20.46
C SER A 156 17.83 1.76 19.31
N VAL A 157 17.14 2.17 18.23
CA VAL A 157 17.72 2.81 17.04
C VAL A 157 17.54 4.33 17.02
N GLY A 158 17.12 4.91 18.14
CA GLY A 158 16.92 6.34 18.35
C GLY A 158 15.46 6.79 18.24
N LYS A 159 15.23 8.09 18.45
CA LYS A 159 13.90 8.69 18.33
C LYS A 159 13.36 8.55 16.92
N SER A 160 12.23 7.86 16.80
CA SER A 160 11.56 7.65 15.51
C SER A 160 10.06 7.49 15.70
N ALA A 161 9.30 7.78 14.64
CA ALA A 161 7.88 7.50 14.55
C ALA A 161 7.62 6.54 13.38
N CYS A 162 6.61 5.69 13.51
CA CYS A 162 6.18 4.83 12.42
C CYS A 162 5.71 5.66 11.22
N LEU A 163 6.17 5.28 10.02
CA LEU A 163 5.67 5.79 8.75
C LEU A 163 4.25 5.24 8.53
N SER A 164 3.25 6.01 8.91
CA SER A 164 1.86 5.56 8.84
C SER A 164 1.36 5.53 7.40
N CYS A 165 0.74 4.42 7.02
CA CYS A 165 0.12 4.19 5.71
C CYS A 165 -0.87 5.28 5.29
N HIS A 166 -1.43 6.04 6.24
CA HIS A 166 -2.50 7.00 5.98
C HIS A 166 -2.14 8.46 6.26
N THR A 167 -1.00 8.76 6.90
CA THR A 167 -0.58 10.14 7.22
C THR A 167 0.80 10.47 6.69
N THR A 168 1.86 9.97 7.33
CA THR A 168 3.24 10.35 6.97
C THR A 168 3.72 9.68 5.69
N PHE A 169 3.24 8.47 5.37
CA PHE A 169 3.49 7.82 4.10
C PHE A 169 2.96 8.63 2.91
N PRO A 170 1.65 8.91 2.79
CA PRO A 170 1.13 9.68 1.67
C PRO A 170 1.71 11.10 1.60
N TYR A 171 2.00 11.74 2.74
CA TYR A 171 2.74 13.02 2.77
C TYR A 171 4.09 12.91 2.05
N LEU A 172 4.93 11.94 2.39
CA LEU A 172 6.24 11.75 1.75
C LEU A 172 6.12 11.31 0.28
N LEU A 173 5.08 10.57 -0.12
CA LEU A 173 4.82 10.27 -1.53
C LEU A 173 4.56 11.55 -2.35
N SER A 174 3.80 12.49 -1.78
CA SER A 174 3.45 13.77 -2.40
C SER A 174 4.55 14.84 -2.34
N ARG A 175 5.72 14.50 -1.79
CA ARG A 175 6.85 15.42 -1.55
C ARG A 175 7.24 16.33 -2.73
N PRO A 176 7.40 15.86 -3.98
CA PRO A 176 7.87 16.72 -5.08
C PRO A 176 7.02 17.97 -5.24
N TYR A 177 5.72 17.81 -5.03
CA TYR A 177 4.72 18.83 -5.20
C TYR A 177 4.75 19.78 -4.01
N ILE A 178 4.91 19.26 -2.80
CA ILE A 178 5.08 20.07 -1.58
C ILE A 178 6.38 20.89 -1.67
N LYS A 179 7.52 20.24 -1.92
CA LYS A 179 8.84 20.87 -1.92
C LYS A 179 8.97 22.01 -2.94
N LYS A 180 8.38 21.87 -4.14
CA LYS A 180 8.39 22.93 -5.17
C LYS A 180 7.77 24.23 -4.69
N HIS A 181 6.88 24.18 -3.69
CA HIS A 181 6.09 25.31 -3.23
C HIS A 181 6.37 25.71 -1.78
N THR A 182 7.38 25.10 -1.14
CA THR A 182 7.76 25.44 0.25
C THR A 182 9.24 25.78 0.37
N ASN A 183 9.55 26.90 1.02
CA ASN A 183 10.93 27.37 1.24
C ASN A 183 11.63 26.70 2.44
N SER A 184 10.96 25.82 3.21
CA SER A 184 11.50 25.22 4.44
C SER A 184 11.00 23.79 4.65
N SER A 185 11.90 22.81 4.64
CA SER A 185 11.54 21.40 4.85
C SER A 185 12.20 20.76 6.07
N THR A 186 12.28 21.46 7.21
CA THR A 186 12.73 20.88 8.49
C THR A 186 12.00 19.59 8.85
N LEU A 187 10.70 19.48 8.54
CA LEU A 187 9.92 18.27 8.76
C LEU A 187 10.35 17.11 7.86
N GLU A 188 10.40 17.30 6.54
CA GLU A 188 10.79 16.23 5.61
C GLU A 188 12.20 15.74 5.89
N GLU A 189 13.14 16.66 6.12
CA GLU A 189 14.52 16.32 6.50
C GLU A 189 14.55 15.48 7.77
N THR A 190 13.77 15.84 8.78
CA THR A 190 13.62 15.07 10.01
C THR A 190 13.05 13.67 9.75
N LEU A 191 11.98 13.58 8.94
CA LEU A 191 11.34 12.30 8.62
C LEU A 191 12.30 11.37 7.85
N PHE A 192 13.01 11.89 6.84
CA PHE A 192 14.00 11.11 6.10
C PHE A 192 15.18 10.71 6.99
N ALA A 193 15.72 11.62 7.80
CA ALA A 193 16.85 11.30 8.67
C ALA A 193 16.49 10.17 9.66
N GLN A 194 15.29 10.18 10.22
CA GLN A 194 14.82 9.10 11.09
C GLN A 194 14.59 7.79 10.34
N LEU A 195 13.99 7.85 9.15
CA LEU A 195 13.77 6.70 8.29
C LEU A 195 15.10 6.05 7.90
N GLU A 196 16.06 6.84 7.41
CA GLU A 196 17.39 6.38 7.02
C GLU A 196 18.16 5.78 8.21
N LYS A 197 18.04 6.38 9.40
CA LYS A 197 18.63 5.82 10.63
C LYS A 197 18.05 4.45 10.98
N ARG A 198 16.73 4.26 10.85
CA ARG A 198 16.08 2.95 11.08
C ARG A 198 16.47 1.92 10.02
N VAL A 199 16.53 2.33 8.75
CA VAL A 199 16.97 1.48 7.63
C VAL A 199 18.41 0.99 7.85
N ALA A 200 19.32 1.87 8.27
CA ALA A 200 20.73 1.53 8.51
C ALA A 200 20.93 0.58 9.70
N ARG A 201 20.00 0.55 10.65
CA ARG A 201 20.06 -0.28 11.87
C ARG A 201 18.93 -1.31 11.92
N TRP A 202 18.58 -1.89 10.78
CA TRP A 202 17.39 -2.73 10.60
C TRP A 202 17.28 -3.87 11.61
N ASP A 203 18.40 -4.54 11.88
CA ASP A 203 18.46 -5.72 12.75
C ASP A 203 18.28 -5.36 14.24
N GLU A 204 18.64 -4.14 14.60
CA GLU A 204 18.47 -3.60 15.96
C GLU A 204 17.11 -2.91 16.15
N ALA A 205 16.47 -2.50 15.04
CA ALA A 205 15.23 -1.75 15.07
C ALA A 205 14.07 -2.63 15.56
N PRO A 206 13.34 -2.24 16.62
CA PRO A 206 12.22 -3.03 17.09
C PRO A 206 11.07 -2.95 16.09
N ALA A 207 10.26 -4.01 16.00
CA ALA A 207 8.99 -3.96 15.30
C ALA A 207 8.07 -2.90 15.96
N TRP A 208 7.30 -2.18 15.15
CA TRP A 208 6.32 -1.21 15.65
C TRP A 208 5.16 -1.89 16.40
N TYR A 209 4.81 -3.09 15.95
CA TYR A 209 3.81 -3.95 16.58
C TYR A 209 4.44 -5.31 16.89
N ALA A 210 4.43 -5.70 18.16
CA ALA A 210 5.16 -6.87 18.65
C ALA A 210 4.34 -7.78 19.57
N SER A 211 3.01 -7.78 19.43
CA SER A 211 2.11 -8.57 20.29
C SER A 211 2.21 -10.09 20.06
N SER A 212 2.75 -10.53 18.93
CA SER A 212 3.01 -11.94 18.61
C SER A 212 4.09 -12.05 17.53
N ALA A 213 4.66 -13.25 17.35
CA ALA A 213 5.62 -13.50 16.27
C ALA A 213 5.05 -13.15 14.89
N GLN A 214 3.78 -13.48 14.64
CA GLN A 214 3.08 -13.08 13.42
C GLN A 214 3.04 -11.55 13.29
N LYS A 215 2.68 -10.82 14.34
CA LYS A 215 2.55 -9.36 14.28
C LYS A 215 3.91 -8.65 14.14
N ILE A 216 4.98 -9.23 14.70
CA ILE A 216 6.36 -8.81 14.46
C ILE A 216 6.70 -8.94 12.97
N ALA A 217 6.43 -10.09 12.36
CA ALA A 217 6.68 -10.32 10.93
C ALA A 217 5.89 -9.35 10.06
N GLU A 218 4.59 -9.17 10.33
CA GLU A 218 3.76 -8.21 9.61
C GLU A 218 4.24 -6.76 9.75
N SER A 219 4.67 -6.36 10.96
CA SER A 219 5.22 -5.04 11.21
C SER A 219 6.53 -4.81 10.44
N LYS A 220 7.42 -5.81 10.42
CA LYS A 220 8.71 -5.74 9.72
C LYS A 220 8.55 -5.74 8.21
N GLY A 221 7.72 -6.62 7.66
CA GLY A 221 7.44 -6.68 6.22
C GLY A 221 6.79 -5.40 5.70
N THR A 222 5.77 -4.90 6.39
CA THR A 222 5.11 -3.62 6.02
C THR A 222 6.10 -2.47 6.01
N GLU A 223 6.88 -2.33 7.08
CA GLU A 223 7.85 -1.24 7.18
C GLU A 223 8.95 -1.33 6.11
N ALA A 224 9.45 -2.53 5.81
CA ALA A 224 10.48 -2.72 4.79
C ALA A 224 9.99 -2.22 3.42
N VAL A 225 8.73 -2.53 3.07
CA VAL A 225 8.07 -2.03 1.84
C VAL A 225 7.93 -0.51 1.84
N LEU A 226 7.37 0.07 2.90
CA LEU A 226 7.11 1.51 2.95
C LEU A 226 8.42 2.33 2.94
N ASN A 227 9.46 1.86 3.64
CA ASN A 227 10.77 2.51 3.63
C ASN A 227 11.41 2.47 2.24
N ALA A 228 11.36 1.31 1.57
CA ALA A 228 11.94 1.14 0.24
C ALA A 228 11.27 2.05 -0.80
N VAL A 229 9.93 2.08 -0.85
CA VAL A 229 9.23 2.90 -1.85
C VAL A 229 9.42 4.40 -1.61
N VAL A 230 9.43 4.87 -0.35
CA VAL A 230 9.66 6.29 -0.04
C VAL A 230 11.07 6.74 -0.44
N LEU A 231 12.10 5.94 -0.15
CA LEU A 231 13.47 6.28 -0.52
C LEU A 231 13.71 6.16 -2.03
N ALA A 232 13.18 5.12 -2.67
CA ALA A 232 13.25 4.97 -4.12
C ALA A 232 12.54 6.11 -4.86
N MET A 233 11.36 6.53 -4.37
CA MET A 233 10.66 7.69 -4.92
C MET A 233 11.46 8.97 -4.74
N ARG A 234 12.08 9.20 -3.57
CA ARG A 234 12.94 10.37 -3.36
C ARG A 234 14.08 10.41 -4.38
N ASP A 235 14.74 9.29 -4.65
CA ASP A 235 15.81 9.20 -5.64
C ASP A 235 15.32 9.49 -7.06
N ALA A 236 14.18 8.90 -7.46
CA ALA A 236 13.57 9.12 -8.77
C ALA A 236 13.12 10.57 -8.96
N GLN A 237 12.49 11.16 -7.95
CA GLN A 237 12.00 12.55 -7.95
C GLN A 237 13.14 13.58 -8.06
N GLU A 238 14.28 13.27 -7.46
CA GLU A 238 15.49 14.08 -7.56
C GLU A 238 16.32 13.75 -8.82
N LYS A 239 15.73 12.99 -9.75
CA LYS A 239 16.29 12.62 -11.06
C LYS A 239 17.69 12.04 -10.96
N ARG A 240 17.95 11.24 -9.92
CA ARG A 240 19.26 10.62 -9.74
C ARG A 240 19.50 9.55 -10.80
N THR A 241 20.73 9.44 -11.26
CA THR A 241 21.17 8.36 -12.17
C THR A 241 21.54 7.08 -11.42
N THR A 242 21.88 7.19 -10.13
CA THR A 242 22.22 6.07 -9.25
C THR A 242 21.48 6.17 -7.90
N PRO A 243 21.09 5.02 -7.32
CA PRO A 243 20.41 5.02 -6.03
C PRO A 243 21.37 5.46 -4.93
N ARG A 244 20.83 6.08 -3.88
CA ARG A 244 21.59 6.37 -2.65
C ARG A 244 21.93 5.08 -1.91
N GLY A 245 22.97 5.14 -1.09
CA GLY A 245 23.29 4.05 -0.16
C GLY A 245 22.13 3.71 0.78
N SER A 246 21.39 4.73 1.27
CA SER A 246 20.19 4.52 2.09
C SER A 246 19.08 3.80 1.32
N THR A 247 18.86 4.15 0.06
CA THR A 247 17.88 3.47 -0.82
C THR A 247 18.26 2.01 -1.07
N LEU A 248 19.53 1.74 -1.38
CA LEU A 248 20.03 0.37 -1.53
C LEU A 248 19.81 -0.44 -0.24
N GLN A 249 20.24 0.09 0.90
CA GLN A 249 20.05 -0.56 2.19
C GLN A 249 18.57 -0.84 2.51
N ALA A 250 17.65 0.05 2.13
CA ALA A 250 16.22 -0.17 2.30
C ALA A 250 15.68 -1.29 1.40
N LEU A 251 16.14 -1.36 0.14
CA LEU A 251 15.81 -2.46 -0.77
C LEU A 251 16.40 -3.79 -0.29
N ASP A 252 17.53 -3.75 0.40
CA ASP A 252 18.14 -4.95 0.96
C ASP A 252 17.35 -5.48 2.16
N ASN A 253 16.88 -4.58 3.02
CA ASN A 253 15.94 -4.91 4.09
C ASN A 253 14.62 -5.43 3.50
N LEU A 254 14.12 -4.83 2.41
CA LEU A 254 12.97 -5.34 1.66
C LEU A 254 13.18 -6.79 1.24
N TRP A 255 14.29 -7.14 0.60
CA TRP A 255 14.53 -8.52 0.17
C TRP A 255 14.77 -9.49 1.32
N LYS A 256 15.29 -9.01 2.46
CA LYS A 256 15.44 -9.82 3.68
C LYS A 256 14.08 -10.29 4.21
N GLU A 257 13.07 -9.43 4.18
CA GLU A 257 11.71 -9.71 4.68
C GLU A 257 10.78 -10.40 3.66
N GLN A 258 11.25 -10.65 2.41
CA GLN A 258 10.41 -11.29 1.40
C GLN A 258 10.11 -12.76 1.77
N ARG A 259 8.83 -13.15 1.68
CA ARG A 259 8.39 -14.53 1.83
C ARG A 259 9.00 -15.42 0.76
N LYS A 260 9.59 -16.55 1.17
CA LYS A 260 10.37 -17.45 0.31
C LYS A 260 9.62 -18.72 -0.07
N ASP A 261 8.51 -18.98 0.59
CA ASP A 261 7.70 -20.18 0.50
C ASP A 261 6.22 -19.84 0.76
N GLY A 262 5.36 -20.85 0.65
CA GLY A 262 3.92 -20.72 0.83
C GLY A 262 3.19 -20.13 -0.38
N ALA A 263 1.86 -19.98 -0.22
CA ALA A 263 0.99 -19.40 -1.25
C ALA A 263 1.31 -17.92 -1.50
N GLU A 264 1.88 -17.26 -0.49
CA GLU A 264 2.28 -15.86 -0.49
C GLU A 264 3.77 -15.68 -0.86
N LYS A 265 4.43 -16.70 -1.42
CA LYS A 265 5.82 -16.56 -1.88
C LYS A 265 5.96 -15.37 -2.82
N GLY A 266 6.94 -14.51 -2.56
CA GLY A 266 7.22 -13.31 -3.36
C GLY A 266 6.65 -12.01 -2.80
N SER A 267 5.74 -12.08 -1.81
CA SER A 267 5.21 -10.93 -1.07
C SER A 267 5.94 -10.72 0.27
N TRP A 268 5.35 -9.92 1.15
CA TRP A 268 5.80 -9.63 2.51
C TRP A 268 4.66 -9.85 3.49
N ALA A 269 4.98 -10.33 4.69
CA ALA A 269 4.01 -10.31 5.78
C ALA A 269 3.51 -8.87 5.98
N TRP A 270 2.19 -8.69 5.95
CA TRP A 270 1.57 -7.38 5.90
C TRP A 270 0.68 -7.12 7.10
N LEU A 271 0.69 -5.89 7.63
CA LEU A 271 -0.11 -5.51 8.80
C LEU A 271 -1.59 -5.78 8.55
N HIS A 272 -2.16 -6.62 9.42
CA HIS A 272 -3.55 -7.01 9.37
C HIS A 272 -4.27 -6.68 10.67
N PHE A 273 -5.04 -5.60 10.64
CA PHE A 273 -6.00 -5.20 11.69
C PHE A 273 -7.46 -5.31 11.21
N GLY A 274 -7.66 -5.85 10.00
CA GLY A 274 -8.93 -5.93 9.30
C GLY A 274 -9.46 -4.57 8.84
N LEU A 275 -8.60 -3.54 8.76
CA LEU A 275 -9.02 -2.18 8.46
C LEU A 275 -8.80 -1.88 6.97
N ALA A 276 -9.90 -1.65 6.25
CA ALA A 276 -9.86 -1.36 4.83
C ALA A 276 -9.43 0.09 4.52
N PRO A 277 -8.72 0.33 3.40
CA PRO A 277 -8.21 -0.70 2.48
C PRO A 277 -6.84 -1.27 2.90
N PHE A 278 -6.07 -0.55 3.74
CA PHE A 278 -4.62 -0.76 3.90
C PHE A 278 -4.19 -1.90 4.82
N GLU A 279 -5.06 -2.42 5.67
CA GLU A 279 -4.72 -3.40 6.72
C GLU A 279 -5.69 -4.59 6.70
N THR A 280 -6.10 -4.98 5.50
CA THR A 280 -6.93 -6.17 5.22
C THR A 280 -6.06 -7.31 4.69
N LYS A 281 -6.60 -8.54 4.63
CA LYS A 281 -5.86 -9.67 4.06
C LYS A 281 -5.48 -9.41 2.58
N LYS A 282 -6.33 -8.71 1.83
CA LYS A 282 -6.05 -8.32 0.43
C LYS A 282 -4.96 -7.25 0.34
N ALA A 283 -4.73 -6.46 1.39
CA ALA A 283 -3.72 -5.41 1.42
C ALA A 283 -2.27 -5.94 1.34
N GLU A 284 -2.04 -7.24 1.53
CA GLU A 284 -0.75 -7.85 1.21
C GLU A 284 -0.40 -7.69 -0.28
N TYR A 285 -1.40 -7.75 -1.16
CA TYR A 285 -1.22 -7.46 -2.58
C TYR A 285 -0.90 -5.98 -2.83
N TRP A 286 -1.57 -5.08 -2.11
CA TRP A 286 -1.27 -3.65 -2.11
C TRP A 286 0.20 -3.40 -1.72
N GLY A 287 0.68 -4.01 -0.63
CA GLY A 287 2.08 -3.94 -0.22
C GLY A 287 3.04 -4.46 -1.30
N ALA A 288 2.73 -5.60 -1.93
CA ALA A 288 3.55 -6.14 -2.99
C ALA A 288 3.61 -5.23 -4.24
N THR A 289 2.51 -4.55 -4.59
CA THR A 289 2.54 -3.56 -5.68
C THR A 289 3.42 -2.35 -5.37
N LEU A 290 3.43 -1.87 -4.12
CA LEU A 290 4.34 -0.80 -3.70
C LEU A 290 5.81 -1.23 -3.75
N ALA A 291 6.11 -2.46 -3.36
CA ALA A 291 7.46 -3.01 -3.49
C ALA A 291 7.88 -3.09 -4.97
N ALA A 292 6.97 -3.49 -5.87
CA ALA A 292 7.22 -3.48 -7.30
C ALA A 292 7.44 -2.07 -7.87
N VAL A 293 6.69 -1.08 -7.39
CA VAL A 293 6.94 0.35 -7.71
C VAL A 293 8.34 0.74 -7.24
N ALA A 294 8.71 0.47 -5.98
CA ALA A 294 10.03 0.80 -5.43
C ALA A 294 11.17 0.23 -6.29
N VAL A 295 11.10 -1.06 -6.61
CA VAL A 295 12.10 -1.75 -7.42
C VAL A 295 12.13 -1.24 -8.86
N GLY A 296 10.97 -0.88 -9.42
CA GLY A 296 10.83 -0.39 -10.79
C GLY A 296 11.36 1.03 -10.99
N ILE A 297 11.14 1.94 -10.03
CA ILE A 297 11.59 3.34 -10.11
C ILE A 297 13.02 3.56 -9.63
N THR A 298 13.60 2.60 -8.91
CA THR A 298 14.98 2.74 -8.40
C THR A 298 15.93 2.94 -9.58
N PRO A 299 16.72 4.04 -9.60
CA PRO A 299 17.56 4.37 -10.75
C PRO A 299 18.75 3.42 -10.93
N GLY A 300 19.54 3.64 -11.98
CA GLY A 300 20.75 2.85 -12.25
C GLY A 300 20.48 1.43 -12.75
N GLY A 301 19.28 1.17 -13.28
CA GLY A 301 18.89 -0.16 -13.77
C GLY A 301 18.85 -1.22 -12.67
N TYR A 302 18.56 -0.82 -11.42
CA TYR A 302 18.60 -1.68 -10.23
C TYR A 302 17.90 -3.04 -10.44
N ARG A 303 16.69 -3.02 -10.98
CA ARG A 303 15.90 -4.23 -11.27
C ARG A 303 16.59 -5.20 -12.22
N THR A 304 17.42 -4.72 -13.14
CA THR A 304 18.12 -5.51 -14.16
C THR A 304 19.57 -5.83 -13.79
N LEU A 305 20.04 -5.42 -12.60
CA LEU A 305 21.39 -5.73 -12.15
C LEU A 305 21.60 -7.25 -12.07
N THR A 306 22.67 -7.72 -12.72
CA THR A 306 23.14 -9.09 -12.62
C THR A 306 24.07 -9.23 -11.41
N ARG A 307 24.28 -10.47 -10.93
CA ARG A 307 25.19 -10.73 -9.81
C ARG A 307 26.62 -10.24 -10.06
N ALA A 308 27.05 -10.15 -11.32
CA ALA A 308 28.39 -9.66 -11.70
C ALA A 308 28.51 -8.12 -11.68
N ALA A 309 27.39 -7.39 -11.82
CA ALA A 309 27.36 -5.92 -11.75
C ALA A 309 27.19 -5.41 -10.30
N GLN A 310 27.05 -6.31 -9.33
CA GLN A 310 26.88 -5.97 -7.93
C GLN A 310 28.23 -5.68 -7.29
N GLN A 311 28.59 -4.40 -7.20
CA GLN A 311 29.62 -3.91 -6.27
C GLN A 311 29.11 -3.92 -4.80
N TYR A 312 27.93 -4.50 -4.56
CA TYR A 312 27.23 -4.58 -3.28
C TYR A 312 27.01 -6.04 -2.91
N THR A 313 27.53 -6.42 -1.75
CA THR A 313 27.68 -7.79 -1.25
C THR A 313 26.33 -8.45 -0.91
N TYR A 314 25.61 -9.00 -1.90
CA TYR A 314 24.37 -9.76 -1.65
C TYR A 314 24.50 -11.24 -2.00
N SER A 315 24.09 -12.11 -1.07
CA SER A 315 24.30 -13.57 -1.14
C SER A 315 23.32 -14.32 -2.07
N GLN A 316 22.29 -13.67 -2.62
CA GLN A 316 21.30 -14.25 -3.54
C GLN A 316 21.02 -13.29 -4.72
N SER A 317 20.67 -13.81 -5.91
CA SER A 317 20.44 -12.95 -7.07
C SER A 317 19.15 -12.12 -6.89
N ILE A 318 19.26 -10.79 -6.96
CA ILE A 318 18.11 -9.86 -7.02
C ILE A 318 17.11 -10.33 -8.09
N GLN A 319 17.60 -10.87 -9.20
CA GLN A 319 16.78 -11.45 -10.26
C GLN A 319 15.81 -12.54 -9.79
N SER A 320 16.23 -13.43 -8.87
CA SER A 320 15.32 -14.45 -8.31
C SER A 320 14.24 -13.82 -7.43
N ARG A 321 14.61 -12.82 -6.61
CA ARG A 321 13.69 -12.08 -5.75
C ARG A 321 12.62 -11.32 -6.55
N VAL A 322 13.07 -10.66 -7.61
CA VAL A 322 12.22 -9.96 -8.59
C VAL A 322 11.33 -10.96 -9.33
N LYS A 323 11.85 -12.12 -9.73
CA LYS A 323 11.04 -13.18 -10.37
C LYS A 323 9.91 -13.68 -9.46
N ASP A 324 10.20 -13.91 -8.18
CA ASP A 324 9.19 -14.35 -7.21
C ASP A 324 8.12 -13.27 -7.00
N LEU A 325 8.52 -11.99 -6.85
CA LEU A 325 7.58 -10.86 -6.78
C LEU A 325 6.68 -10.77 -8.02
N ARG A 326 7.27 -10.90 -9.22
CA ARG A 326 6.50 -10.92 -10.47
C ARG A 326 5.49 -12.05 -10.47
N THR A 327 5.90 -13.24 -10.03
CA THR A 327 5.05 -14.43 -10.00
C THR A 327 3.86 -14.21 -9.06
N PHE A 328 4.09 -13.66 -7.87
CA PHE A 328 3.04 -13.30 -6.93
C PHE A 328 2.03 -12.32 -7.52
N LEU A 329 2.50 -11.20 -8.08
CA LEU A 329 1.64 -10.17 -8.66
C LEU A 329 0.83 -10.70 -9.85
N ARG A 330 1.48 -11.46 -10.75
CA ARG A 330 0.82 -12.11 -11.88
C ARG A 330 -0.24 -13.12 -11.42
N GLY A 331 0.07 -13.94 -10.42
CA GLY A 331 -0.87 -14.91 -9.86
C GLY A 331 -2.11 -14.24 -9.29
N GLY A 332 -1.96 -13.16 -8.51
CA GLY A 332 -3.10 -12.40 -8.02
C GLY A 332 -3.95 -11.84 -9.16
N PHE A 333 -3.33 -11.28 -10.20
CA PHE A 333 -4.04 -10.76 -11.36
C PHE A 333 -4.82 -11.84 -12.12
N THR A 334 -4.19 -12.98 -12.42
CA THR A 334 -4.81 -14.05 -13.23
C THR A 334 -5.90 -14.82 -12.49
N THR A 335 -5.88 -14.87 -11.16
CA THR A 335 -6.97 -15.51 -10.38
C THR A 335 -8.29 -14.73 -10.46
N GLY A 336 -8.28 -13.48 -10.93
CA GLY A 336 -9.47 -12.64 -11.04
C GLY A 336 -10.06 -12.14 -9.71
N ARG A 337 -9.37 -12.39 -8.58
CA ARG A 337 -9.88 -12.09 -7.22
C ARG A 337 -9.52 -10.69 -6.70
N LEU A 338 -8.78 -9.90 -7.49
CA LEU A 338 -8.40 -8.54 -7.12
C LEU A 338 -9.60 -7.60 -7.26
N ASP A 339 -9.81 -6.78 -6.23
CA ASP A 339 -10.73 -5.66 -6.34
C ASP A 339 -10.11 -4.58 -7.26
N LEU A 340 -10.92 -3.61 -7.70
CA LEU A 340 -10.46 -2.56 -8.61
C LEU A 340 -9.37 -1.68 -7.98
N HIS A 341 -9.36 -1.56 -6.65
CA HIS A 341 -8.30 -0.87 -5.91
C HIS A 341 -6.93 -1.53 -6.11
N GLU A 342 -6.80 -2.83 -5.83
CA GLU A 342 -5.54 -3.56 -6.06
C GLU A 342 -5.17 -3.60 -7.55
N LYS A 343 -6.15 -3.68 -8.47
CA LYS A 343 -5.89 -3.59 -9.91
C LYS A 343 -5.31 -2.22 -10.31
N THR A 344 -5.79 -1.14 -9.71
CA THR A 344 -5.26 0.22 -9.94
C THR A 344 -3.82 0.34 -9.45
N MET A 345 -3.51 -0.26 -8.30
CA MET A 345 -2.13 -0.30 -7.78
C MET A 345 -1.21 -1.19 -8.63
N LEU A 346 -1.72 -2.30 -9.18
CA LEU A 346 -0.98 -3.13 -10.13
C LEU A 346 -0.67 -2.35 -11.41
N LEU A 347 -1.62 -1.56 -11.92
CA LEU A 347 -1.39 -0.70 -13.08
C LEU A 347 -0.27 0.31 -12.79
N TRP A 348 -0.24 0.91 -11.59
CA TRP A 348 0.88 1.77 -11.17
C TRP A 348 2.21 1.02 -11.22
N ALA A 349 2.32 -0.16 -10.61
CA ALA A 349 3.55 -0.96 -10.69
C ALA A 349 3.96 -1.30 -12.14
N ALA A 350 2.98 -1.50 -13.02
CA ALA A 350 3.22 -1.82 -14.44
C ALA A 350 3.68 -0.62 -15.29
N THR A 351 3.57 0.61 -14.79
CA THR A 351 4.15 1.80 -15.46
C THR A 351 5.67 1.85 -15.27
N THR A 352 6.19 1.25 -14.19
CA THR A 352 7.62 1.21 -13.86
C THR A 352 8.26 -0.13 -14.23
N TRP A 353 7.44 -1.13 -14.53
CA TRP A 353 7.85 -2.48 -14.90
C TRP A 353 7.09 -2.94 -16.14
N GLU A 354 7.64 -2.64 -17.31
CA GLU A 354 6.99 -2.90 -18.60
C GLU A 354 6.52 -4.35 -18.77
N ALA A 355 7.36 -5.34 -18.40
CA ALA A 355 7.04 -6.76 -18.49
C ALA A 355 6.05 -7.30 -17.43
N LEU A 356 5.50 -6.47 -16.54
CA LEU A 356 4.56 -6.91 -15.51
C LEU A 356 3.16 -7.18 -16.08
N LEU A 357 2.70 -6.31 -16.98
CA LEU A 357 1.45 -6.46 -17.73
C LEU A 357 1.73 -6.16 -19.21
N ASN A 358 1.18 -6.97 -20.11
CA ASN A 358 1.24 -6.67 -21.54
C ASN A 358 0.30 -5.51 -21.91
N LYS A 359 0.33 -5.11 -23.19
CA LYS A 359 -0.43 -3.95 -23.68
C LYS A 359 -1.94 -4.16 -23.55
N GLU A 360 -2.40 -5.36 -23.86
CA GLU A 360 -3.82 -5.75 -23.85
C GLU A 360 -4.37 -5.78 -22.42
N GLU A 361 -3.61 -6.32 -21.48
CA GLU A 361 -3.94 -6.35 -20.05
C GLU A 361 -3.97 -4.93 -19.46
N LYS A 362 -3.00 -4.08 -19.82
CA LYS A 362 -2.99 -2.66 -19.41
C LYS A 362 -4.23 -1.95 -19.94
N ALA A 363 -4.54 -2.10 -21.23
CA ALA A 363 -5.72 -1.48 -21.85
C ALA A 363 -7.03 -1.95 -21.19
N SER A 364 -7.16 -3.25 -20.93
CA SER A 364 -8.33 -3.81 -20.24
C SER A 364 -8.49 -3.27 -18.82
N LEU A 365 -7.39 -3.13 -18.06
CA LEU A 365 -7.42 -2.53 -16.73
C LEU A 365 -7.81 -1.05 -16.77
N ILE A 366 -7.25 -0.29 -17.70
CA ILE A 366 -7.58 1.13 -17.90
C ILE A 366 -9.07 1.28 -18.20
N GLN A 367 -9.62 0.46 -19.08
CA GLN A 367 -11.06 0.48 -19.40
C GLN A 367 -11.93 0.15 -18.18
N GLN A 368 -11.54 -0.85 -17.37
CA GLN A 368 -12.24 -1.17 -16.11
C GLN A 368 -12.23 0.01 -15.14
N ILE A 369 -11.09 0.70 -15.01
CA ILE A 369 -10.94 1.88 -14.15
C ILE A 369 -11.82 3.03 -14.66
N GLN A 370 -11.77 3.36 -15.95
CA GLN A 370 -12.58 4.41 -16.56
C GLN A 370 -14.09 4.14 -16.40
N LYS A 371 -14.53 2.88 -16.60
CA LYS A 371 -15.94 2.48 -16.42
C LYS A 371 -16.44 2.64 -14.98
N ALA A 372 -15.54 2.64 -14.00
CA ALA A 372 -15.90 2.84 -12.59
C ALA A 372 -16.05 4.32 -12.18
N GLN A 373 -15.83 5.26 -13.09
CA GLN A 373 -16.04 6.69 -12.85
C GLN A 373 -17.51 6.94 -12.53
N GLN A 374 -17.77 7.78 -11.52
CA GLN A 374 -19.11 8.12 -11.08
C GLN A 374 -19.74 9.21 -11.98
N ALA A 375 -21.04 9.43 -11.83
CA ALA A 375 -21.77 10.47 -12.56
C ALA A 375 -21.25 11.89 -12.24
N ASP A 376 -20.77 12.11 -11.01
CA ASP A 376 -20.16 13.39 -10.58
C ASP A 376 -18.77 13.65 -11.20
N GLY A 377 -18.19 12.69 -11.92
CA GLY A 377 -16.89 12.80 -12.57
C GLY A 377 -15.72 12.28 -11.75
N GLY A 378 -15.88 11.99 -10.47
CA GLY A 378 -14.83 11.39 -9.65
C GLY A 378 -14.84 9.86 -9.68
N TRP A 379 -13.99 9.28 -8.83
CA TRP A 379 -14.02 7.87 -8.46
C TRP A 379 -14.31 7.72 -6.97
N ARG A 380 -14.94 6.60 -6.63
CA ARG A 380 -15.36 6.27 -5.26
C ARG A 380 -14.63 5.04 -4.78
N LEU A 381 -13.85 5.15 -3.71
CA LEU A 381 -13.11 4.05 -3.11
C LEU A 381 -14.05 2.91 -2.74
N ALA A 382 -15.20 3.21 -2.15
CA ALA A 382 -16.14 2.20 -1.70
C ALA A 382 -16.69 1.30 -2.84
N SER A 383 -16.70 1.76 -4.09
CA SER A 383 -17.08 0.94 -5.25
C SER A 383 -15.90 0.24 -5.92
N MET A 384 -14.67 0.54 -5.50
CA MET A 384 -13.45 -0.10 -6.01
C MET A 384 -13.12 -1.42 -5.30
N GLY A 385 -13.93 -1.85 -4.33
CA GLY A 385 -13.81 -3.13 -3.65
C GLY A 385 -15.05 -3.53 -2.89
N THR A 386 -14.97 -4.66 -2.18
CA THR A 386 -16.13 -5.31 -1.55
C THR A 386 -16.17 -5.06 -0.04
N TRP A 387 -16.08 -3.79 0.37
CA TRP A 387 -16.02 -3.40 1.78
C TRP A 387 -17.38 -3.00 2.36
N LYS A 388 -17.61 -3.39 3.62
CA LYS A 388 -18.76 -2.97 4.41
C LYS A 388 -18.27 -2.43 5.75
N ARG A 389 -18.88 -1.34 6.22
CA ARG A 389 -18.57 -0.81 7.55
C ARG A 389 -19.03 -1.77 8.63
N ARG A 390 -18.21 -1.91 9.67
CA ARG A 390 -18.48 -2.79 10.80
C ARG A 390 -19.60 -2.26 11.70
N ASP A 391 -19.85 -0.96 11.68
CA ASP A 391 -20.91 -0.29 12.43
C ASP A 391 -22.23 -0.19 11.66
N SER A 392 -22.35 -0.87 10.52
CA SER A 392 -23.51 -0.86 9.62
C SER A 392 -23.92 0.52 9.09
N SER A 393 -23.14 1.57 9.34
CA SER A 393 -23.44 2.89 8.81
C SER A 393 -23.25 2.93 7.30
N THR A 394 -24.04 3.75 6.60
CA THR A 394 -23.92 3.95 5.16
C THR A 394 -22.63 4.70 4.80
N ILE A 395 -21.92 4.17 3.80
CA ILE A 395 -20.79 4.87 3.18
C ILE A 395 -21.36 5.88 2.18
N PRO A 396 -20.94 7.16 2.21
CA PRO A 396 -21.40 8.16 1.24
C PRO A 396 -21.33 7.67 -0.21
N ALA A 397 -22.34 8.04 -1.00
CA ALA A 397 -22.55 7.53 -2.36
C ALA A 397 -21.69 8.22 -3.43
N GLY A 398 -21.22 9.43 -3.16
CA GLY A 398 -20.39 10.21 -4.08
C GLY A 398 -18.93 9.76 -4.14
N SER A 399 -18.19 10.36 -5.05
CA SER A 399 -16.75 10.17 -5.20
C SER A 399 -15.97 10.68 -3.99
N ASP A 400 -14.70 10.25 -3.88
CA ASP A 400 -13.78 10.72 -2.86
C ASP A 400 -12.41 11.06 -3.46
N GLY A 401 -11.64 11.88 -2.74
CA GLY A 401 -10.36 12.39 -3.21
C GLY A 401 -9.26 11.34 -3.26
N TYR A 402 -9.36 10.27 -2.45
CA TYR A 402 -8.37 9.19 -2.48
C TYR A 402 -8.48 8.40 -3.78
N ALA A 403 -9.68 7.89 -4.09
CA ALA A 403 -9.88 7.14 -5.32
C ALA A 403 -9.69 8.02 -6.57
N THR A 404 -10.26 9.23 -6.58
CA THR A 404 -10.13 10.15 -7.72
C THR A 404 -8.66 10.54 -7.97
N GLY A 405 -7.94 10.95 -6.92
CA GLY A 405 -6.53 11.30 -7.03
C GLY A 405 -5.65 10.12 -7.44
N LEU A 406 -5.84 8.94 -6.84
CA LEU A 406 -5.09 7.73 -7.19
C LEU A 406 -5.31 7.36 -8.66
N VAL A 407 -6.56 7.32 -9.12
CA VAL A 407 -6.88 6.93 -10.50
C VAL A 407 -6.26 7.91 -11.50
N LEU A 408 -6.46 9.22 -11.32
CA LEU A 408 -5.90 10.22 -12.24
C LEU A 408 -4.37 10.18 -12.28
N TYR A 409 -3.73 10.03 -11.11
CA TYR A 409 -2.28 9.87 -11.01
C TYR A 409 -1.79 8.65 -11.80
N VAL A 410 -2.43 7.49 -11.60
CA VAL A 410 -2.03 6.23 -12.26
C VAL A 410 -2.33 6.26 -13.76
N LEU A 411 -3.48 6.77 -14.19
CA LEU A 411 -3.82 6.88 -15.62
C LEU A 411 -2.81 7.77 -16.35
N ARG A 412 -2.38 8.88 -15.73
CA ARG A 412 -1.33 9.74 -16.29
C ARG A 412 0.00 8.99 -16.42
N LEU A 413 0.43 8.29 -15.38
CA LEU A 413 1.65 7.47 -15.43
C LEU A 413 1.57 6.35 -16.47
N ALA A 414 0.36 5.84 -16.73
CA ALA A 414 0.10 4.85 -17.76
C ALA A 414 0.01 5.45 -19.18
N GLY A 415 0.29 6.75 -19.33
CA GLY A 415 0.31 7.45 -20.63
C GLY A 415 -1.08 7.70 -21.22
N GLN A 416 -2.14 7.69 -20.41
CA GLN A 416 -3.46 8.08 -20.89
C GLN A 416 -3.50 9.57 -21.23
N ASP A 417 -4.20 9.88 -22.32
CA ASP A 417 -4.39 11.26 -22.76
C ASP A 417 -5.22 12.02 -21.72
N THR A 418 -4.60 13.05 -21.17
CA THR A 418 -5.21 13.88 -20.13
C THR A 418 -6.36 14.72 -20.68
N GLN A 419 -6.48 14.89 -22.01
CA GLN A 419 -7.58 15.61 -22.65
C GLN A 419 -8.85 14.78 -22.82
N GLN A 420 -8.80 13.45 -22.59
CA GLN A 420 -10.00 12.62 -22.66
C GLN A 420 -11.04 13.05 -21.62
N ASP A 421 -12.32 13.00 -22.01
CA ASP A 421 -13.46 13.43 -21.20
C ASP A 421 -13.44 12.85 -19.78
N SER A 422 -13.14 11.55 -19.65
CA SER A 422 -13.06 10.90 -18.34
C SER A 422 -11.98 11.52 -17.46
N PHE A 423 -10.79 11.82 -18.00
CA PHE A 423 -9.71 12.44 -17.24
C PHE A 423 -10.08 13.87 -16.83
N GLN A 424 -10.64 14.65 -17.75
CA GLN A 424 -11.06 16.04 -17.52
C GLN A 424 -12.18 16.16 -16.48
N ARG A 425 -13.18 15.25 -16.51
CA ARG A 425 -14.22 15.18 -15.48
C ARG A 425 -13.64 14.89 -14.09
N GLY A 426 -12.65 14.01 -14.02
CA GLY A 426 -11.93 13.73 -12.78
C GLY A 426 -11.15 14.94 -12.25
N LEU A 427 -10.46 15.67 -13.14
CA LEU A 427 -9.80 16.91 -12.76
C LEU A 427 -10.81 17.95 -12.28
N LYS A 428 -11.91 18.18 -13.02
CA LYS A 428 -12.98 19.10 -12.60
C LYS A 428 -13.50 18.74 -11.21
N TRP A 429 -13.69 17.44 -10.93
CA TRP A 429 -14.09 16.97 -9.60
C TRP A 429 -13.06 17.39 -8.54
N LEU A 430 -11.76 17.14 -8.75
CA LEU A 430 -10.72 17.55 -7.80
C LEU A 430 -10.65 19.08 -7.59
N HIS A 431 -10.79 19.89 -8.64
CA HIS A 431 -10.78 21.36 -8.51
C HIS A 431 -11.94 21.86 -7.64
N THR A 432 -13.13 21.25 -7.76
CA THR A 432 -14.37 21.74 -7.16
C THR A 432 -14.69 21.14 -5.78
N HIS A 433 -13.97 20.11 -5.33
CA HIS A 433 -14.27 19.35 -4.11
C HIS A 433 -13.22 19.49 -3.00
N GLN A 434 -12.40 20.55 -3.03
CA GLN A 434 -11.52 20.85 -1.90
C GLN A 434 -12.33 21.48 -0.75
N ASN A 435 -12.17 20.95 0.46
CA ASN A 435 -12.75 21.52 1.68
C ASN A 435 -12.07 22.85 2.04
N GLU A 436 -12.75 23.67 2.85
CA GLU A 436 -12.24 24.98 3.27
C GLU A 436 -10.92 24.93 4.04
N ASP A 437 -10.66 23.81 4.74
CA ASP A 437 -9.43 23.53 5.48
C ASP A 437 -8.26 23.05 4.59
N GLY A 438 -8.49 22.93 3.28
CA GLY A 438 -7.52 22.50 2.28
C GLY A 438 -7.53 21.00 1.99
N SER A 439 -8.24 20.18 2.78
CA SER A 439 -8.31 18.75 2.54
C SER A 439 -9.24 18.38 1.37
N TRP A 440 -9.06 17.17 0.82
CA TRP A 440 -10.09 16.55 -0.02
C TRP A 440 -10.92 15.55 0.79
N PRO A 441 -12.22 15.39 0.48
CA PRO A 441 -13.08 14.46 1.19
C PRO A 441 -12.55 13.03 1.01
N GLY A 442 -12.42 12.33 2.13
CA GLY A 442 -12.07 10.91 2.18
C GLY A 442 -12.93 10.21 3.23
N PHE A 443 -13.51 9.06 2.89
CA PHE A 443 -14.46 8.37 3.75
C PHE A 443 -13.90 7.05 4.25
N SER A 444 -13.98 6.83 5.57
CA SER A 444 -13.60 5.53 6.14
C SER A 444 -14.53 4.43 5.67
N LEU A 445 -13.93 3.31 5.26
CA LEU A 445 -14.62 2.06 4.90
C LEU A 445 -14.93 1.19 6.13
N ASN A 446 -14.44 1.56 7.31
CA ASN A 446 -14.47 0.71 8.50
C ASN A 446 -15.60 1.08 9.48
N ALA A 447 -15.85 2.37 9.67
CA ALA A 447 -16.90 2.92 10.53
C ALA A 447 -17.15 4.40 10.16
N LYS A 448 -18.30 4.97 10.54
CA LYS A 448 -18.53 6.42 10.45
C LYS A 448 -17.64 7.12 11.49
N ARG A 449 -16.64 7.86 11.03
CA ARG A 449 -15.73 8.63 11.89
C ARG A 449 -16.20 10.08 11.96
N THR A 450 -16.66 10.52 13.13
CA THR A 450 -17.16 11.89 13.34
C THR A 450 -16.23 12.74 14.21
N SER A 451 -15.35 12.11 15.00
CA SER A 451 -14.47 12.80 15.95
C SER A 451 -13.10 12.12 16.06
N GLY A 452 -12.19 12.79 16.75
CA GLY A 452 -10.83 12.31 17.00
C GLY A 452 -9.94 12.28 15.77
N GLU A 453 -8.72 11.80 15.95
CA GLU A 453 -7.69 11.77 14.90
C GLU A 453 -8.07 10.84 13.73
N VAL A 454 -8.74 9.73 14.04
CA VAL A 454 -9.14 8.69 13.08
C VAL A 454 -10.07 9.20 11.97
N LYS A 455 -10.77 10.32 12.19
CA LYS A 455 -11.62 10.94 11.16
C LYS A 455 -10.80 11.52 10.01
N GLN A 456 -9.55 11.91 10.28
CA GLN A 456 -8.67 12.53 9.29
C GLN A 456 -7.87 11.53 8.47
N PHE A 457 -7.81 10.24 8.84
CA PHE A 457 -6.94 9.29 8.14
C PHE A 457 -7.24 9.13 6.64
N MET A 458 -8.50 9.18 6.23
CA MET A 458 -8.86 9.11 4.81
C MET A 458 -8.76 10.47 4.10
N PRO A 459 -9.15 11.61 4.72
CA PRO A 459 -8.80 12.93 4.19
C PRO A 459 -7.29 13.15 4.00
N ASP A 460 -6.45 12.61 4.89
CA ASP A 460 -4.99 12.69 4.81
C ASP A 460 -4.46 12.00 3.54
N THR A 461 -4.92 10.77 3.24
CA THR A 461 -4.57 10.08 1.99
C THR A 461 -5.20 10.73 0.76
N ALA A 462 -6.46 11.16 0.87
CA ALA A 462 -7.19 11.81 -0.22
C ALA A 462 -6.48 13.09 -0.69
N THR A 463 -6.06 13.93 0.25
CA THR A 463 -5.36 15.19 -0.05
C THR A 463 -4.01 14.93 -0.72
N ALA A 464 -3.25 13.93 -0.26
CA ALA A 464 -1.96 13.61 -0.87
C ALA A 464 -2.11 13.16 -2.33
N PHE A 465 -3.02 12.23 -2.61
CA PHE A 465 -3.25 11.75 -3.97
C PHE A 465 -3.93 12.81 -4.87
N ALA A 466 -4.79 13.65 -4.32
CA ALA A 466 -5.34 14.81 -5.04
C ALA A 466 -4.24 15.76 -5.50
N LEU A 467 -3.30 16.12 -4.62
CA LEU A 467 -2.16 16.97 -4.99
C LEU A 467 -1.26 16.31 -6.04
N MET A 468 -0.98 15.00 -5.91
CA MET A 468 -0.20 14.26 -6.92
C MET A 468 -0.91 14.22 -8.29
N ALA A 469 -2.24 14.25 -8.32
CA ALA A 469 -3.02 14.28 -9.56
C ALA A 469 -3.12 15.69 -10.16
N LEU A 470 -3.27 16.72 -9.33
CA LEU A 470 -3.43 18.12 -9.75
C LEU A 470 -2.10 18.77 -10.14
N GLN A 471 -0.98 18.33 -9.58
CA GLN A 471 0.35 18.86 -9.86
C GLN A 471 1.16 17.78 -10.58
N PRO A 472 1.17 17.72 -11.92
CA PRO A 472 1.95 16.72 -12.66
C PRO A 472 3.48 16.87 -12.50
#